data_AF-A0A243BEB9-F1
#
_entry.id   AF-A0A243BEB9-F1
#
_cell.length_a   1.000
_cell.length_b   1.000
_cell.length_c   1.000
_cell.angle_alpha   90.00
_cell.angle_beta   90.00
_cell.angle_gamma   90.00
#
_symmetry.space_group_name_H-M   'P 1'
#
loop_
_entity.id
_entity.type
_entity.pdbx_description
1 polymer ?
#
loop_
_entity_poly.entity_id
_entity_poly.type
_entity_poly.pdbx_seq_one_letter_code
_entity_poly.pdbx_strand_id
1 'polypeptide(L)'
;MMTDDDFMKKYSRLVYYYVNKYFSNIAKAIEQETNLNMDDLIQSGMLGLVTARRDFKTELGFKFTTFAVPRILGYIRKAVRDSQKIRITNEVYEIKGKISRMKLHDEEVESIAKLLEVSVRDVKTAKEFNPRTISLQTPLNKEVNKEKVTLETTLIDKKTSMTLDDVIKKMIITAFLSTLCSKEKFVWELHAKNMTQAEIGKRLGVTQTQISRILKGIYKKAEEYGNKHSLRDVRKTRFEKTIENHVRQSSHGNWLDIAESNGVSRGAFWYRLREGWSYEMAATQPLGSQGTRKNKQVI
;
A
#
# COMPACT_ATOMS: atom_id res chain seq x y z
N MET A 1 11.96 9.19 49.55
CA MET A 1 11.47 8.49 48.32
C MET A 1 11.52 7.00 48.59
N MET A 2 10.50 6.24 48.18
CA MET A 2 10.48 4.78 48.32
C MET A 2 11.58 4.17 47.43
N THR A 3 12.30 3.16 47.89
CA THR A 3 13.32 2.48 47.05
C THR A 3 12.67 1.81 45.82
N ASP A 4 13.46 1.51 44.80
CA ASP A 4 12.96 0.83 43.59
C ASP A 4 12.47 -0.59 43.92
N ASP A 5 13.18 -1.31 44.79
CA ASP A 5 12.80 -2.64 45.24
C ASP A 5 11.49 -2.65 46.02
N ASP A 6 11.31 -1.70 46.95
CA ASP A 6 10.06 -1.59 47.71
C ASP A 6 8.88 -1.23 46.80
N PHE A 7 9.14 -0.46 45.75
CA PHE A 7 8.14 -0.10 44.75
C PHE A 7 7.72 -1.26 43.88
N MET A 8 8.68 -2.02 43.38
CA MET A 8 8.38 -3.22 42.61
C MET A 8 7.66 -4.25 43.48
N LYS A 9 8.03 -4.43 44.75
CA LYS A 9 7.29 -5.29 45.69
C LYS A 9 5.84 -4.82 45.89
N LYS A 10 5.61 -3.51 46.01
CA LYS A 10 4.27 -2.96 46.25
C LYS A 10 3.36 -3.02 45.01
N TYR A 11 3.87 -2.74 43.82
CA TYR A 11 3.05 -2.54 42.62
C TYR A 11 3.17 -3.64 41.55
N SER A 12 4.10 -4.60 41.67
CA SER A 12 4.20 -5.73 40.73
C SER A 12 2.88 -6.50 40.61
N ARG A 13 2.24 -6.82 41.75
CA ARG A 13 0.93 -7.51 41.79
C ARG A 13 -0.16 -6.78 41.00
N LEU A 14 -0.08 -5.45 40.91
CA LEU A 14 -0.99 -4.66 40.08
C LEU A 14 -0.87 -5.07 38.60
N VAL A 15 0.35 -5.17 38.10
CA VAL A 15 0.61 -5.57 36.71
C VAL A 15 0.05 -6.97 36.45
N TYR A 16 0.37 -7.94 37.30
CA TYR A 16 -0.17 -9.31 37.18
C TYR A 16 -1.71 -9.32 37.15
N TYR A 17 -2.37 -8.55 38.01
CA TYR A 17 -3.83 -8.48 38.04
C TYR A 17 -4.40 -7.92 36.74
N TYR A 18 -3.89 -6.78 36.25
CA TYR A 18 -4.40 -6.15 35.04
C TYR A 18 -4.06 -6.94 33.78
N VAL A 19 -2.89 -7.55 33.70
CA VAL A 19 -2.54 -8.42 32.57
C VAL A 19 -3.49 -9.62 32.52
N ASN A 20 -3.69 -10.33 33.63
CA ASN A 20 -4.63 -11.44 33.70
C ASN A 20 -6.06 -11.02 33.41
N LYS A 21 -6.51 -9.87 33.95
CA LYS A 21 -7.88 -9.39 33.74
C LYS A 21 -8.21 -9.09 32.28
N TYR A 22 -7.29 -8.46 31.54
CA TYR A 22 -7.55 -7.97 30.18
C TYR A 22 -7.07 -8.91 29.08
N PHE A 23 -6.03 -9.71 29.34
CA PHE A 23 -5.36 -10.49 28.30
C PHE A 23 -5.46 -12.00 28.49
N SER A 24 -5.89 -12.54 29.64
CA SER A 24 -6.00 -14.00 29.83
C SER A 24 -6.84 -14.70 28.76
N ASN A 25 -8.01 -14.13 28.41
CA ASN A 25 -8.91 -14.70 27.41
C ASN A 25 -8.37 -14.61 25.97
N ILE A 26 -7.41 -13.72 25.72
CA ILE A 26 -6.89 -13.40 24.38
C ILE A 26 -5.41 -13.84 24.25
N ALA A 27 -4.77 -14.29 25.33
CA ALA A 27 -3.35 -14.62 25.38
C ALA A 27 -2.97 -15.65 24.32
N LYS A 28 -3.76 -16.72 24.17
CA LYS A 28 -3.52 -17.75 23.13
C LYS A 28 -3.58 -17.18 21.71
N ALA A 29 -4.48 -16.23 21.46
CA ALA A 29 -4.59 -15.60 20.14
C ALA A 29 -3.40 -14.66 19.88
N ILE A 30 -2.99 -13.89 20.88
CA ILE A 30 -1.81 -13.02 20.82
C ILE A 30 -0.55 -13.85 20.58
N GLU A 31 -0.38 -14.96 21.29
CA GLU A 31 0.75 -15.87 21.14
C GLU A 31 0.82 -16.43 19.70
N GLN A 32 -0.29 -16.87 19.13
CA GLN A 32 -0.32 -17.34 17.74
C GLN A 32 -0.01 -16.24 16.70
N GLU A 33 -0.41 -15.00 16.98
CA GLU A 33 -0.27 -13.87 16.05
C GLU A 33 1.11 -13.19 16.15
N THR A 34 1.72 -13.16 17.35
CA THR A 34 2.91 -12.35 17.68
C THR A 34 4.06 -13.14 18.32
N ASN A 35 3.85 -14.40 18.71
CA ASN A 35 4.76 -15.20 19.53
C ASN A 35 5.09 -14.59 20.91
N LEU A 36 4.28 -13.65 21.40
CA LEU A 36 4.40 -13.13 22.75
C LEU A 36 3.62 -14.01 23.72
N ASN A 37 4.31 -14.53 24.72
CA ASN A 37 3.71 -15.33 25.78
C ASN A 37 3.16 -14.42 26.88
N MET A 38 2.42 -15.01 27.81
CA MET A 38 1.86 -14.26 28.95
C MET A 38 2.95 -13.54 29.77
N ASP A 39 4.11 -14.17 29.94
CA ASP A 39 5.25 -13.60 30.65
C ASP A 39 5.81 -12.37 29.94
N ASP A 40 5.83 -12.36 28.60
CA ASP A 40 6.29 -11.21 27.81
C ASP A 40 5.32 -10.02 27.94
N LEU A 41 4.02 -10.30 28.03
CA LEU A 41 3.02 -9.27 28.31
C LEU A 41 3.20 -8.69 29.72
N ILE A 42 3.50 -9.54 30.70
CA ILE A 42 3.79 -9.11 32.08
C ILE A 42 5.05 -8.23 32.09
N GLN A 43 6.14 -8.66 31.46
CA GLN A 43 7.37 -7.88 31.37
C GLN A 43 7.14 -6.53 30.68
N SER A 44 6.40 -6.51 29.58
CA SER A 44 6.01 -5.27 28.88
C SER A 44 5.19 -4.35 29.80
N GLY A 45 4.29 -4.92 30.61
CA GLY A 45 3.54 -4.19 31.62
C GLY A 45 4.41 -3.64 32.75
N MET A 46 5.45 -4.38 33.18
CA MET A 46 6.42 -3.93 34.18
C MET A 46 7.23 -2.73 33.67
N LEU A 47 7.63 -2.73 32.40
CA LEU A 47 8.25 -1.55 31.77
C LEU A 47 7.31 -0.34 31.81
N GLY A 48 6.02 -0.54 31.53
CA GLY A 48 5.02 0.52 31.66
C GLY A 48 4.88 1.06 33.09
N LEU A 49 4.99 0.20 34.11
CA LEU A 49 4.96 0.59 35.51
C LEU A 49 6.19 1.42 35.92
N VAL A 50 7.39 1.01 35.51
CA VAL A 50 8.64 1.75 35.78
C VAL A 50 8.59 3.13 35.14
N THR A 51 8.16 3.21 33.87
CA THR A 51 7.99 4.50 33.20
C THR A 51 6.92 5.34 33.90
N ALA A 52 5.80 4.74 34.33
CA ALA A 52 4.76 5.45 35.09
C ALA A 52 5.30 6.07 36.39
N ARG A 53 6.19 5.38 37.12
CA ARG A 53 6.85 5.96 38.31
C ARG A 53 7.67 7.19 37.96
N ARG A 54 8.46 7.13 36.88
CA ARG A 54 9.33 8.23 36.44
C ARG A 54 8.55 9.50 36.11
N ASP A 55 7.41 9.36 35.45
CA ASP A 55 6.67 10.50 34.91
C ASP A 55 5.50 10.96 35.82
N PHE A 56 5.27 10.27 36.94
CA PHE A 56 4.20 10.61 37.87
C PHE A 56 4.58 11.83 38.71
N LYS A 57 3.75 12.88 38.65
CA LYS A 57 3.86 14.07 39.48
C LYS A 57 2.88 14.00 40.63
N THR A 58 3.39 13.97 41.86
CA THR A 58 2.58 13.91 43.10
C THR A 58 1.74 15.16 43.33
N GLU A 59 2.15 16.29 42.76
CA GLU A 59 1.47 17.60 42.87
C GLU A 59 0.05 17.60 42.30
N LEU A 60 -0.27 16.66 41.41
CA LEU A 60 -1.58 16.57 40.76
C LEU A 60 -2.69 15.99 41.65
N GLY A 61 -2.37 15.50 42.86
CA GLY A 61 -3.36 15.03 43.84
C GLY A 61 -4.06 13.70 43.54
N PHE A 62 -3.77 13.05 42.40
CA PHE A 62 -4.36 11.76 42.05
C PHE A 62 -3.61 10.58 42.65
N LYS A 63 -4.31 9.45 42.87
CA LYS A 63 -3.65 8.19 43.25
C LYS A 63 -2.76 7.70 42.11
N PHE A 64 -1.55 7.23 42.45
CA PHE A 64 -0.60 6.67 41.48
C PHE A 64 -1.22 5.58 40.59
N THR A 65 -2.07 4.72 41.16
CA THR A 65 -2.73 3.63 40.42
C THR A 65 -3.59 4.13 39.25
N THR A 66 -4.28 5.26 39.43
CA THR A 66 -5.09 5.89 38.39
C THR A 66 -4.24 6.31 37.19
N PHE A 67 -3.00 6.75 37.43
CA PHE A 67 -2.06 7.12 36.38
C PHE A 67 -1.32 5.92 35.77
N ALA A 68 -0.93 4.96 36.60
CA ALA A 68 -0.12 3.82 36.18
C ALA A 68 -0.88 2.84 35.28
N VAL A 69 -2.16 2.58 35.58
CA VAL A 69 -2.93 1.55 34.87
C VAL A 69 -3.07 1.82 33.36
N PRO A 70 -3.47 3.02 32.89
CA PRO A 70 -3.50 3.33 31.45
C PRO A 70 -2.12 3.16 30.78
N ARG A 71 -1.05 3.50 31.50
CA ARG A 71 0.33 3.37 31.02
C ARG A 71 0.76 1.92 30.86
N ILE A 72 0.52 1.09 31.86
CA ILE A 72 0.79 -0.35 31.82
C ILE A 72 0.08 -0.98 30.61
N LEU A 73 -1.22 -0.71 30.47
CA LEU A 73 -2.01 -1.24 29.34
C LEU A 73 -1.53 -0.70 27.99
N GLY A 74 -1.11 0.57 27.93
CA GLY A 74 -0.55 1.19 26.72
C GLY A 74 0.75 0.53 26.27
N TYR A 75 1.67 0.26 27.20
CA TYR A 75 2.92 -0.44 26.92
C TYR A 75 2.70 -1.86 26.41
N ILE A 76 1.77 -2.61 27.00
CA ILE A 76 1.42 -3.95 26.55
C ILE A 76 0.84 -3.92 25.13
N ARG A 77 -0.12 -3.02 24.87
CA ARG A 77 -0.72 -2.88 23.52
C ARG A 77 0.32 -2.48 22.47
N LYS A 78 1.24 -1.59 22.83
CA LYS A 78 2.38 -1.22 21.98
C LYS A 78 3.25 -2.43 21.65
N ALA A 79 3.63 -3.23 22.64
CA ALA A 79 4.44 -4.43 22.44
C ALA A 79 3.75 -5.44 21.51
N VAL A 80 2.45 -5.68 21.72
CA VAL A 80 1.65 -6.57 20.85
C VAL A 80 1.62 -6.07 19.42
N ARG A 81 1.37 -4.77 19.19
CA ARG A 81 1.34 -4.17 17.84
C ARG A 81 2.70 -4.27 17.15
N ASP A 82 3.77 -3.92 17.86
CA ASP A 82 5.12 -3.85 17.29
C ASP A 82 5.68 -5.25 16.98
N SER A 83 5.16 -6.30 17.62
CA SER A 83 5.53 -7.70 17.42
C SER A 83 4.71 -8.43 16.34
N GLN A 84 3.79 -7.74 15.67
CA GLN A 84 3.03 -8.34 14.58
C GLN A 84 3.92 -8.57 13.34
N LYS A 85 3.70 -9.71 12.65
CA LYS A 85 4.46 -10.08 11.45
C LYS A 85 4.30 -9.08 10.31
N ILE A 86 3.15 -8.39 10.25
CA ILE A 86 2.88 -7.30 9.31
C ILE A 86 2.89 -6.00 10.09
N ARG A 87 3.83 -5.10 9.77
CA ARG A 87 3.96 -3.80 10.43
C ARG A 87 2.92 -2.82 9.91
N ILE A 88 2.28 -2.11 10.84
CA ILE A 88 1.23 -1.13 10.55
C ILE A 88 1.42 0.09 11.45
N THR A 89 0.92 1.23 11.00
CA THR A 89 0.96 2.48 11.77
C THR A 89 0.03 2.41 12.98
N ASN A 90 0.26 3.29 13.96
CA ASN A 90 -0.55 3.30 15.17
C ASN A 90 -2.01 3.68 14.87
N GLU A 91 -2.24 4.62 13.94
CA GLU A 91 -3.58 5.10 13.62
C GLU A 91 -4.46 3.95 13.09
N VAL A 92 -3.94 3.16 12.17
CA VAL A 92 -4.68 2.04 11.57
C VAL A 92 -4.97 0.93 12.60
N TYR A 93 -4.03 0.65 13.51
CA TYR A 93 -4.24 -0.31 14.60
C TYR A 93 -5.33 0.15 15.57
N GLU A 94 -5.34 1.44 15.92
CA GLU A 94 -6.37 2.02 16.78
C GLU A 94 -7.75 2.02 16.13
N ILE A 95 -7.84 2.39 14.83
CA ILE A 95 -9.07 2.35 14.05
C ILE A 95 -9.64 0.93 14.05
N LYS A 96 -8.82 -0.08 13.76
CA LYS A 96 -9.26 -1.49 13.82
C LYS A 96 -9.77 -1.87 15.21
N GLY A 97 -9.07 -1.45 16.26
CA GLY A 97 -9.52 -1.66 17.63
C GLY A 97 -10.86 -0.99 17.95
N LYS A 98 -11.13 0.20 17.42
CA LYS A 98 -12.43 0.89 17.54
C LYS A 98 -13.53 0.14 16.80
N ILE A 99 -13.27 -0.28 15.56
CA ILE A 99 -14.21 -1.08 14.74
C ILE A 99 -14.61 -2.36 15.48
N SER A 100 -13.65 -3.10 16.04
CA SER A 100 -13.94 -4.33 16.79
C SER A 100 -14.69 -4.09 18.09
N ARG A 101 -14.39 -3.01 18.83
CA ARG A 101 -15.12 -2.67 20.06
C ARG A 101 -16.57 -2.27 19.79
N MET A 102 -16.81 -1.54 18.71
CA MET A 102 -18.14 -1.06 18.32
C MET A 102 -18.89 -2.06 17.43
N LYS A 103 -18.30 -3.21 17.09
CA LYS A 103 -18.86 -4.26 16.22
C LYS A 103 -19.26 -3.77 14.82
N LEU A 104 -18.54 -2.79 14.27
CA LEU A 104 -18.84 -2.17 12.96
C LEU A 104 -18.26 -2.98 11.79
N HIS A 105 -18.15 -4.30 11.91
CA HIS A 105 -17.50 -5.15 10.91
C HIS A 105 -18.29 -5.21 9.59
N ASP A 106 -19.62 -5.22 9.70
CA ASP A 106 -20.54 -5.35 8.58
C ASP A 106 -20.93 -4.00 7.96
N GLU A 107 -20.55 -2.90 8.60
CA GLU A 107 -20.85 -1.56 8.10
C GLU A 107 -19.97 -1.16 6.91
N GLU A 108 -20.50 -0.21 6.12
CA GLU A 108 -19.77 0.40 5.02
C GLU A 108 -18.62 1.28 5.51
N VAL A 109 -17.53 1.28 4.73
CA VAL A 109 -16.30 2.02 5.04
C VAL A 109 -16.58 3.51 5.22
N GLU A 110 -17.51 4.08 4.45
CA GLU A 110 -17.87 5.49 4.52
C GLU A 110 -18.62 5.87 5.80
N SER A 111 -19.51 5.02 6.27
CA SER A 111 -20.24 5.21 7.54
C SER A 111 -19.29 5.17 8.72
N ILE A 112 -18.38 4.19 8.73
CA ILE A 112 -17.34 4.06 9.77
C ILE A 112 -16.41 5.28 9.76
N ALA A 113 -16.02 5.78 8.58
CA ALA A 113 -15.17 6.96 8.45
C ALA A 113 -15.83 8.22 9.03
N LYS A 114 -17.13 8.41 8.80
CA LYS A 114 -17.91 9.52 9.38
C LYS A 114 -18.04 9.38 10.90
N LEU A 115 -18.34 8.19 11.38
CA LEU A 115 -18.55 7.93 12.81
C LEU A 115 -17.26 8.06 13.62
N LEU A 116 -16.12 7.65 13.05
CA LEU A 116 -14.81 7.70 13.70
C LEU A 116 -14.01 8.97 13.37
N GLU A 117 -14.55 9.86 12.53
CA GLU A 117 -13.91 11.10 12.05
C GLU A 117 -12.50 10.86 11.46
N VAL A 118 -12.35 9.81 10.65
CA VAL A 118 -11.06 9.40 10.03
C VAL A 118 -11.19 9.25 8.53
N SER A 119 -10.05 9.20 7.83
CA SER A 119 -10.04 9.07 6.38
C SER A 119 -10.59 7.70 5.93
N VAL A 120 -11.35 7.70 4.83
CA VAL A 120 -11.87 6.47 4.20
C VAL A 120 -10.74 5.50 3.84
N ARG A 121 -9.57 6.04 3.47
CA ARG A 121 -8.38 5.25 3.16
C ARG A 121 -7.89 4.45 4.37
N ASP A 122 -7.78 5.10 5.53
CA ASP A 122 -7.27 4.45 6.73
C ASP A 122 -8.25 3.40 7.25
N VAL A 123 -9.56 3.68 7.18
CA VAL A 123 -10.61 2.69 7.51
C VAL A 123 -10.53 1.47 6.59
N LYS A 124 -10.34 1.69 5.29
CA LYS A 124 -10.17 0.58 4.33
C LYS A 124 -8.95 -0.27 4.69
N THR A 125 -7.79 0.36 4.94
CA THR A 125 -6.59 -0.37 5.34
C THR A 125 -6.77 -1.11 6.68
N ALA A 126 -7.49 -0.51 7.63
CA ALA A 126 -7.79 -1.14 8.92
C ALA A 126 -8.70 -2.36 8.79
N LYS A 127 -9.66 -2.33 7.85
CA LYS A 127 -10.58 -3.45 7.55
C LYS A 127 -9.87 -4.57 6.79
N GLU A 128 -8.99 -4.22 5.84
CA GLU A 128 -8.17 -5.18 5.08
C GLU A 128 -7.08 -5.83 5.94
N PHE A 129 -6.61 -5.12 6.96
CA PHE A 129 -5.58 -5.66 7.83
C PHE A 129 -6.09 -6.92 8.55
N ASN A 130 -5.37 -8.03 8.41
CA ASN A 130 -5.56 -9.23 9.21
C ASN A 130 -4.22 -9.66 9.84
N PRO A 131 -4.08 -9.65 11.17
CA PRO A 131 -2.85 -10.09 11.84
C PRO A 131 -2.66 -11.61 11.77
N ARG A 132 -3.74 -12.38 11.51
CA ARG A 132 -3.68 -13.83 11.46
C ARG A 132 -2.95 -14.29 10.21
N THR A 133 -1.84 -14.96 10.45
CA THR A 133 -1.02 -15.60 9.43
C THR A 133 -1.00 -17.10 9.69
N ILE A 134 -1.02 -17.89 8.62
CA ILE A 134 -0.95 -19.34 8.69
C ILE A 134 0.48 -19.76 8.35
N SER A 135 1.02 -20.73 9.08
CA SER A 135 2.35 -21.27 8.79
C SER A 135 2.33 -22.03 7.46
N LEU A 136 3.32 -21.81 6.61
CA LEU A 136 3.47 -22.58 5.37
C LEU A 136 3.73 -24.08 5.63
N GLN A 137 4.26 -24.41 6.81
CA GLN A 137 4.52 -25.77 7.26
C GLN A 137 3.27 -26.43 7.88
N THR A 138 2.12 -25.76 7.89
CA THR A 138 0.88 -26.39 8.38
C THR A 138 0.52 -27.57 7.47
N PRO A 139 0.42 -28.80 8.01
CA PRO A 139 0.06 -29.98 7.23
C PRO A 139 -1.42 -29.91 6.84
N LEU A 140 -1.72 -30.22 5.58
CA LEU A 140 -3.07 -30.28 5.05
C LEU A 140 -3.68 -31.68 5.16
N ASN A 141 -2.85 -32.72 5.12
CA ASN A 141 -3.27 -34.10 5.28
C ASN A 141 -3.21 -34.56 6.75
N LYS A 142 -4.24 -35.30 7.18
CA LYS A 142 -4.34 -35.90 8.52
C LYS A 142 -3.86 -37.37 8.57
N GLU A 143 -3.51 -37.96 7.42
CA GLU A 143 -3.10 -39.36 7.35
C GLU A 143 -1.64 -39.55 7.75
N VAL A 144 -1.41 -40.47 8.69
CA VAL A 144 -0.11 -40.68 9.37
C VAL A 144 0.96 -41.34 8.47
N ASN A 145 0.55 -41.98 7.37
CA ASN A 145 1.41 -42.83 6.53
C ASN A 145 1.68 -42.28 5.11
N LYS A 146 1.35 -41.02 4.82
CA LYS A 146 1.67 -40.37 3.53
C LYS A 146 2.62 -39.20 3.76
N GLU A 147 3.40 -38.84 2.73
CA GLU A 147 4.19 -37.61 2.74
C GLU A 147 3.33 -36.43 3.17
N LYS A 148 3.81 -35.62 4.12
CA LYS A 148 3.07 -34.48 4.65
C LYS A 148 2.93 -33.45 3.54
N VAL A 149 1.73 -33.29 3.01
CA VAL A 149 1.42 -32.21 2.07
C VAL A 149 1.25 -30.95 2.91
N THR A 150 2.23 -30.05 2.83
CA THR A 150 2.19 -28.76 3.53
C THR A 150 1.52 -27.69 2.66
N LEU A 151 1.02 -26.62 3.28
CA LEU A 151 0.51 -25.46 2.53
C LEU A 151 1.53 -24.95 1.51
N GLU A 152 2.81 -24.93 1.86
CA GLU A 152 3.92 -24.57 0.96
C GLU A 152 3.87 -25.32 -0.37
N THR A 153 3.73 -26.65 -0.33
CA THR A 153 3.72 -27.51 -1.53
C THR A 153 2.52 -27.28 -2.44
N THR A 154 1.42 -26.73 -1.90
CA THR A 154 0.19 -26.45 -2.67
C THR A 154 0.16 -25.06 -3.30
N LEU A 155 1.07 -24.16 -2.89
CA LEU A 155 1.09 -22.81 -3.42
C LEU A 155 1.68 -22.79 -4.83
N ILE A 156 0.89 -22.31 -5.78
CA ILE A 156 1.32 -22.14 -7.17
C ILE A 156 2.03 -20.80 -7.30
N ASP A 157 3.27 -20.82 -7.77
CA ASP A 157 3.97 -19.61 -8.16
C ASP A 157 3.44 -19.08 -9.50
N LYS A 158 2.49 -18.14 -9.42
CA LYS A 158 1.87 -17.49 -10.58
C LYS A 158 2.83 -16.65 -11.42
N LYS A 159 4.01 -16.27 -10.91
CA LYS A 159 5.01 -15.51 -11.68
C LYS A 159 5.87 -16.40 -12.56
N THR A 160 6.14 -17.61 -12.08
CA THR A 160 7.00 -18.58 -12.78
C THR A 160 6.19 -19.57 -13.61
N SER A 161 4.95 -19.87 -13.21
CA SER A 161 4.03 -20.65 -14.04
C SER A 161 3.63 -19.83 -15.27
N MET A 162 4.35 -19.99 -16.39
CA MET A 162 3.84 -19.56 -17.68
C MET A 162 2.55 -20.33 -17.92
N THR A 163 1.42 -19.64 -17.82
CA THR A 163 0.13 -20.25 -18.16
C THR A 163 0.13 -20.57 -19.66
N LEU A 164 -0.66 -21.56 -20.09
CA LEU A 164 -0.86 -21.83 -21.51
C LEU A 164 -1.25 -20.56 -22.27
N ASP A 165 -2.05 -19.69 -21.64
CA ASP A 165 -2.41 -18.38 -22.18
C ASP A 165 -1.20 -17.48 -22.43
N ASP A 166 -0.19 -17.50 -21.56
CA ASP A 166 1.01 -16.67 -21.72
C ASP A 166 1.94 -17.21 -22.81
N VAL A 167 2.00 -18.55 -22.98
CA VAL A 167 2.69 -19.18 -24.12
C VAL A 167 2.00 -18.79 -25.42
N ILE A 168 0.68 -18.93 -25.50
CA ILE A 168 -0.12 -18.60 -26.68
C ILE A 168 0.01 -17.11 -27.01
N LYS A 169 -0.08 -16.21 -26.01
CA LYS A 169 0.16 -14.77 -26.22
C LYS A 169 1.55 -14.49 -26.78
N LYS A 170 2.60 -15.11 -26.22
CA LYS A 170 3.97 -14.96 -26.74
C LYS A 170 4.07 -15.42 -28.19
N MET A 171 3.49 -16.58 -28.53
CA MET A 171 3.49 -17.10 -29.91
C MET A 171 2.75 -16.18 -30.88
N ILE A 172 1.60 -15.63 -30.49
CA ILE A 172 0.84 -14.69 -31.31
C ILE A 172 1.63 -13.39 -31.51
N ILE A 173 2.26 -12.87 -30.45
CA ILE A 173 3.08 -11.65 -30.53
C ILE A 173 4.29 -11.88 -31.44
N THR A 174 5.00 -13.00 -31.31
CA THR A 174 6.15 -13.30 -32.18
C THR A 174 5.74 -13.49 -33.63
N ALA A 175 4.60 -14.13 -33.89
CA ALA A 175 4.03 -14.28 -35.23
C ALA A 175 3.56 -12.93 -35.83
N PHE A 176 3.04 -12.01 -35.01
CA PHE A 176 2.74 -10.65 -35.47
C PHE A 176 4.02 -9.88 -35.81
N LEU A 177 5.04 -9.94 -34.95
CA LEU A 177 6.30 -9.22 -35.16
C LEU A 177 7.06 -9.68 -36.41
N SER A 178 6.85 -10.92 -36.88
CA SER A 178 7.42 -11.39 -38.15
C SER A 178 6.71 -10.84 -39.40
N THR A 179 5.48 -10.33 -39.27
CA THR A 179 4.76 -9.67 -40.38
C THR A 179 5.16 -8.22 -40.60
N LEU A 180 5.82 -7.60 -39.62
CA LEU A 180 6.27 -6.21 -39.71
C LEU A 180 7.46 -6.08 -40.66
N CYS A 181 7.50 -4.97 -41.40
CA CYS A 181 8.67 -4.65 -42.23
C CYS A 181 9.90 -4.36 -41.35
N SER A 182 11.12 -4.53 -41.89
CA SER A 182 12.38 -4.32 -41.17
C SER A 182 12.47 -2.97 -40.46
N LYS A 183 11.99 -1.89 -41.09
CA LYS A 183 11.92 -0.55 -40.48
C LYS A 183 10.93 -0.46 -39.32
N GLU A 184 9.76 -1.10 -39.45
CA GLU A 184 8.71 -1.10 -38.41
C GLU A 184 9.16 -1.92 -37.20
N LYS A 185 9.79 -3.08 -37.43
CA LYS A 185 10.34 -3.94 -36.39
C LYS A 185 11.42 -3.23 -35.57
N PHE A 186 12.33 -2.52 -36.23
CA PHE A 186 13.39 -1.77 -35.55
C PHE A 186 12.83 -0.61 -34.70
N VAL A 187 11.84 0.13 -35.22
CA VAL A 187 11.13 1.17 -34.45
C VAL A 187 10.43 0.56 -33.24
N TRP A 188 9.78 -0.59 -33.39
CA TRP A 188 9.12 -1.31 -32.30
C TRP A 188 10.10 -1.79 -31.23
N GLU A 189 11.25 -2.35 -31.60
CA GLU A 189 12.27 -2.81 -30.66
C GLU A 189 12.85 -1.68 -29.81
N LEU A 190 13.09 -0.51 -30.41
CA LEU A 190 13.56 0.67 -29.67
C LEU A 190 12.47 1.22 -28.75
N HIS A 191 11.22 1.24 -29.21
CA HIS A 191 10.07 1.64 -28.40
C HIS A 191 9.83 0.66 -27.22
N ALA A 192 9.99 -0.64 -27.43
CA ALA A 192 9.87 -1.67 -26.40
C ALA A 192 10.95 -1.58 -25.31
N LYS A 193 12.08 -0.93 -25.61
CA LYS A 193 13.14 -0.58 -24.65
C LYS A 193 12.86 0.73 -23.90
N ASN A 194 11.64 1.24 -23.94
CA ASN A 194 11.20 2.50 -23.31
C ASN A 194 11.93 3.75 -23.82
N MET A 195 12.49 3.73 -25.03
CA MET A 195 13.08 4.95 -25.63
C MET A 195 11.98 5.92 -26.06
N THR A 196 12.23 7.22 -25.89
CA THR A 196 11.25 8.24 -26.29
C THR A 196 11.16 8.34 -27.81
N GLN A 197 9.99 8.72 -28.34
CA GLN A 197 9.79 8.89 -29.80
C GLN A 197 10.78 9.90 -30.41
N ALA A 198 11.22 10.89 -29.62
CA ALA A 198 12.22 11.86 -30.03
C ALA A 198 13.63 11.23 -30.12
N GLU A 199 14.02 10.39 -29.17
CA GLU A 199 15.30 9.65 -29.21
C GLU A 199 15.35 8.65 -30.36
N ILE A 200 14.25 7.92 -30.59
CA ILE A 200 14.13 7.01 -31.72
C ILE A 200 14.29 7.79 -33.04
N GLY A 201 13.77 9.03 -33.10
CA GLY A 201 13.87 9.93 -34.27
C GLY A 201 15.28 10.35 -34.56
N LYS A 202 15.99 10.82 -33.52
CA LYS A 202 17.40 11.18 -33.63
C LYS A 202 18.25 10.00 -34.10
N ARG A 203 17.98 8.79 -33.61
CA ARG A 203 18.74 7.58 -33.97
C ARG A 203 18.50 7.09 -35.39
N LEU A 204 17.30 7.33 -35.93
CA LEU A 204 16.91 6.91 -37.28
C LEU A 204 17.01 8.03 -38.33
N GLY A 205 17.41 9.25 -37.93
CA GLY A 205 17.48 10.41 -38.82
C GLY A 205 16.10 10.87 -39.32
N VAL A 206 15.04 10.62 -38.54
CA VAL A 206 13.64 10.92 -38.90
C VAL A 206 12.98 11.79 -37.83
N THR A 207 11.91 12.48 -38.20
CA THR A 207 11.18 13.33 -37.25
C THR A 207 10.37 12.50 -36.25
N GLN A 208 10.17 13.04 -35.03
CA GLN A 208 9.31 12.42 -34.02
C GLN A 208 7.88 12.16 -34.56
N THR A 209 7.35 13.06 -35.39
CA THR A 209 6.05 12.91 -36.05
C THR A 209 6.01 11.71 -37.00
N GLN A 210 7.11 11.43 -37.73
CA GLN A 210 7.20 10.24 -38.59
C GLN A 210 7.18 8.96 -37.75
N ILE A 211 7.88 8.91 -36.62
CA ILE A 211 7.83 7.75 -35.71
C ILE A 211 6.46 7.56 -35.08
N SER A 212 5.80 8.64 -34.68
CA SER A 212 4.42 8.59 -34.18
C SER A 212 3.47 7.96 -35.22
N ARG A 213 3.62 8.30 -36.50
CA ARG A 213 2.84 7.69 -37.59
C ARG A 213 3.17 6.20 -37.79
N ILE A 214 4.45 5.83 -37.73
CA ILE A 214 4.88 4.42 -37.84
C ILE A 214 4.31 3.59 -36.68
N LEU A 215 4.41 4.07 -35.44
CA LEU A 215 3.87 3.40 -34.26
C LEU A 215 2.34 3.26 -34.36
N LYS A 216 1.62 4.31 -34.77
CA LYS A 216 0.18 4.23 -35.04
C LYS A 216 -0.15 3.17 -36.10
N GLY A 217 0.64 3.09 -37.16
CA GLY A 217 0.49 2.05 -38.20
C GLY A 217 0.69 0.64 -37.64
N ILE A 218 1.70 0.44 -36.80
CA ILE A 218 1.98 -0.83 -36.12
C ILE A 218 0.81 -1.22 -35.20
N TYR A 219 0.29 -0.29 -34.40
CA TYR A 219 -0.87 -0.55 -33.54
C TYR A 219 -2.11 -0.95 -34.33
N LYS A 220 -2.40 -0.26 -35.44
CA LYS A 220 -3.53 -0.62 -36.33
C LYS A 220 -3.36 -2.03 -36.91
N LYS A 221 -2.17 -2.37 -37.40
CA LYS A 221 -1.86 -3.73 -37.88
C LYS A 221 -2.01 -4.77 -36.77
N ALA A 222 -1.61 -4.45 -35.54
CA ALA A 222 -1.75 -5.34 -34.39
C ALA A 222 -3.22 -5.59 -34.04
N GLU A 223 -4.07 -4.56 -34.09
CA GLU A 223 -5.52 -4.67 -33.89
C GLU A 223 -6.18 -5.54 -34.95
N GLU A 224 -5.83 -5.35 -36.23
CA GLU A 224 -6.32 -6.16 -37.34
C GLU A 224 -5.86 -7.62 -37.23
N TYR A 225 -4.59 -7.86 -36.86
CA TYR A 225 -4.04 -9.19 -36.67
C TYR A 225 -4.68 -9.93 -35.49
N GLY A 226 -4.91 -9.23 -34.36
CA GLY A 226 -5.57 -9.78 -33.19
C GLY A 226 -7.08 -10.04 -33.40
N ASN A 227 -7.74 -9.26 -34.27
CA ASN A 227 -9.10 -9.52 -34.73
C ASN A 227 -9.22 -10.81 -35.54
N LYS A 228 -8.24 -11.08 -36.42
CA LYS A 228 -8.23 -12.21 -37.35
C LYS A 228 -7.89 -13.54 -36.69
N HIS A 229 -7.04 -13.53 -35.67
CA HIS A 229 -6.60 -14.74 -34.94
C HIS A 229 -7.40 -15.00 -33.65
N SER A 230 -8.62 -14.47 -33.56
CA SER A 230 -9.58 -14.70 -32.46
C SER A 230 -9.03 -14.45 -31.05
N LEU A 231 -8.53 -13.25 -30.78
CA LEU A 231 -8.43 -12.73 -29.40
C LEU A 231 -9.79 -12.17 -28.90
N ARG A 232 -10.91 -12.74 -29.36
CA ARG A 232 -12.26 -12.27 -28.99
C ARG A 232 -12.61 -12.55 -27.52
N ASP A 233 -12.02 -13.57 -26.90
CA ASP A 233 -12.36 -13.94 -25.51
C ASP A 233 -11.56 -13.22 -24.42
N VAL A 234 -10.54 -12.42 -24.77
CA VAL A 234 -9.79 -11.61 -23.79
C VAL A 234 -10.29 -10.15 -23.77
N ARG A 235 -11.29 -9.83 -24.59
CA ARG A 235 -11.49 -8.49 -25.12
C ARG A 235 -12.32 -7.49 -24.33
N LYS A 236 -12.76 -7.78 -23.09
CA LYS A 236 -13.65 -6.82 -22.41
C LYS A 236 -13.32 -6.36 -20.99
N THR A 237 -12.27 -6.86 -20.33
CA THR A 237 -12.11 -6.47 -18.90
C THR A 237 -10.70 -6.13 -18.43
N ARG A 238 -9.64 -6.46 -19.18
CA ARG A 238 -8.25 -6.19 -18.73
C ARG A 238 -7.36 -5.44 -19.71
N PHE A 239 -7.54 -5.63 -21.02
CA PHE A 239 -6.69 -4.96 -22.01
C PHE A 239 -6.95 -3.45 -22.06
N GLU A 240 -8.22 -3.03 -22.03
CA GLU A 240 -8.59 -1.61 -21.93
C GLU A 240 -8.08 -0.99 -20.61
N LYS A 241 -8.17 -1.67 -19.46
CA LYS A 241 -7.58 -1.18 -18.19
C LYS A 241 -6.06 -1.06 -18.23
N THR A 242 -5.38 -1.92 -18.98
CA THR A 242 -3.91 -1.91 -19.06
C THR A 242 -3.43 -0.83 -20.00
N ILE A 243 -4.10 -0.63 -21.15
CA ILE A 243 -3.84 0.47 -22.08
C ILE A 243 -4.28 1.80 -21.45
N GLU A 244 -5.43 1.88 -20.79
CA GLU A 244 -5.90 3.09 -20.11
C GLU A 244 -4.99 3.46 -18.92
N ASN A 245 -4.42 2.49 -18.19
CA ASN A 245 -3.39 2.75 -17.19
C ASN A 245 -2.04 3.16 -17.81
N HIS A 246 -1.63 2.58 -18.95
CA HIS A 246 -0.42 2.99 -19.65
C HIS A 246 -0.57 4.37 -20.32
N VAL A 247 -1.76 4.69 -20.84
CA VAL A 247 -2.13 5.98 -21.43
C VAL A 247 -2.30 7.04 -20.35
N ARG A 248 -2.86 6.71 -19.18
CA ARG A 248 -2.88 7.60 -18.00
C ARG A 248 -1.48 7.83 -17.43
N GLN A 249 -0.60 6.83 -17.42
CA GLN A 249 0.81 7.01 -17.03
C GLN A 249 1.61 7.83 -18.05
N SER A 250 1.31 7.73 -19.35
CA SER A 250 1.99 8.52 -20.40
C SER A 250 1.38 9.90 -20.65
N SER A 251 0.13 10.14 -20.26
CA SER A 251 -0.50 11.47 -20.34
C SER A 251 -0.21 12.34 -19.12
N HIS A 252 0.32 11.77 -18.03
CA HIS A 252 0.63 12.48 -16.78
C HIS A 252 2.12 12.38 -16.38
N GLY A 253 2.91 11.59 -17.09
CA GLY A 253 4.35 11.44 -16.85
C GLY A 253 5.19 12.31 -17.78
N ASN A 254 5.24 13.62 -17.50
CA ASN A 254 6.41 14.46 -17.81
C ASN A 254 6.26 15.90 -17.29
N TRP A 255 5.05 16.37 -16.98
CA TRP A 255 4.85 17.77 -16.59
C TRP A 255 5.40 18.12 -15.21
N LEU A 256 5.47 17.15 -14.29
CA LEU A 256 6.13 17.30 -12.99
C LEU A 256 7.65 17.43 -13.13
N ASP A 257 8.26 16.64 -14.01
CA ASP A 257 9.70 16.69 -14.26
C ASP A 257 10.10 17.97 -15.01
N ILE A 258 9.25 18.42 -15.94
CA ILE A 258 9.38 19.72 -16.62
C ILE A 258 9.21 20.88 -15.62
N ALA A 259 8.24 20.78 -14.70
CA ALA A 259 8.03 21.78 -13.65
C ALA A 259 9.25 21.88 -12.72
N GLU A 260 9.81 20.74 -12.27
CA GLU A 260 11.02 20.72 -11.45
C GLU A 260 12.24 21.26 -12.20
N SER A 261 12.38 20.92 -13.48
CA SER A 261 13.46 21.45 -14.34
C SER A 261 13.35 22.97 -14.55
N ASN A 262 12.13 23.53 -14.52
CA ASN A 262 11.86 24.96 -14.62
C ASN A 262 11.80 25.67 -13.25
N GLY A 263 12.17 25.00 -12.16
CA GLY A 263 12.20 25.58 -10.81
C GLY A 263 10.82 25.78 -10.16
N VAL A 264 9.77 25.14 -10.68
CA VAL A 264 8.42 25.14 -10.09
C VAL A 264 8.29 23.94 -9.16
N SER A 265 8.04 24.19 -7.87
CA SER A 265 7.88 23.10 -6.89
C SER A 265 6.63 22.26 -7.16
N ARG A 266 6.67 20.97 -6.81
CA ARG A 266 5.50 20.06 -6.92
C ARG A 266 4.24 20.66 -6.29
N GLY A 267 4.39 21.33 -5.14
CA GLY A 267 3.30 22.00 -4.45
C GLY A 267 2.68 23.14 -5.27
N ALA A 268 3.51 23.99 -5.90
CA ALA A 268 3.05 25.08 -6.75
C ALA A 268 2.37 24.57 -8.04
N PHE A 269 2.91 23.50 -8.63
CA PHE A 269 2.32 22.85 -9.81
C PHE A 269 0.89 22.33 -9.54
N TRP A 270 0.69 21.58 -8.46
CA TRP A 270 -0.63 21.07 -8.08
C TRP A 270 -1.59 22.17 -7.61
N TYR A 271 -1.08 23.22 -6.99
CA TYR A 271 -1.88 24.40 -6.63
C TYR A 271 -2.43 25.10 -7.89
N ARG A 272 -1.60 25.33 -8.91
CA ARG A 272 -2.00 25.95 -10.19
C ARG A 272 -3.05 25.12 -10.93
N LEU A 273 -2.93 23.79 -10.93
CA LEU A 273 -3.95 22.90 -11.52
C LEU A 273 -5.31 23.01 -10.82
N ARG A 274 -5.31 23.18 -9.48
CA ARG A 274 -6.55 23.40 -8.72
C ARG A 274 -7.18 24.77 -8.99
N GLU A 275 -6.38 25.76 -9.34
CA GLU A 275 -6.83 27.09 -9.80
C GLU A 275 -7.25 27.10 -11.28
N GLY A 276 -7.32 25.94 -11.94
CA GLY A 276 -7.83 25.79 -13.31
C GLY A 276 -6.79 26.03 -14.42
N TRP A 277 -5.50 26.07 -14.08
CA TRP A 277 -4.45 26.25 -15.08
C TRP A 277 -4.27 24.99 -15.93
N SER A 278 -3.86 25.16 -17.20
CA SER A 278 -3.44 24.03 -18.03
C SER A 278 -2.12 23.45 -17.54
N TYR A 279 -1.87 22.16 -17.79
CA TYR A 279 -0.65 21.46 -17.36
C TYR A 279 0.65 22.12 -17.86
N GLU A 280 0.62 22.68 -19.08
CA GLU A 280 1.74 23.40 -19.68
C GLU A 280 2.02 24.73 -18.95
N MET A 281 0.97 25.51 -18.67
CA MET A 281 1.10 26.77 -17.93
C MET A 281 1.56 26.55 -16.49
N ALA A 282 1.10 25.45 -15.88
CA ALA A 282 1.49 25.09 -14.52
C ALA A 282 3.00 24.76 -14.42
N ALA A 283 3.58 24.16 -15.46
CA ALA A 283 4.97 23.68 -15.49
C ALA A 283 6.02 24.68 -16.00
N THR A 284 5.63 25.68 -16.80
CA THR A 284 6.59 26.55 -17.51
C THR A 284 6.71 27.97 -16.96
N GLN A 285 5.76 28.43 -16.13
CA GLN A 285 5.74 29.79 -15.60
C GLN A 285 6.56 29.93 -14.30
N PRO A 286 7.64 30.75 -14.25
CA PRO A 286 8.52 30.88 -13.09
C PRO A 286 7.85 31.59 -11.91
N LEU A 287 8.29 31.30 -10.69
CA LEU A 287 7.79 31.91 -9.46
C LEU A 287 8.50 33.25 -9.20
N GLY A 288 7.94 34.36 -9.70
CA GLY A 288 8.37 35.69 -9.25
C GLY A 288 7.92 36.89 -10.08
N SER A 289 6.69 37.38 -9.86
CA SER A 289 6.34 38.76 -9.49
C SER A 289 4.81 38.89 -9.45
N GLN A 290 4.30 39.70 -8.53
CA GLN A 290 2.89 39.86 -8.15
C GLN A 290 1.90 40.17 -9.28
N GLY A 291 0.65 39.72 -9.11
CA GLY A 291 -0.56 40.22 -9.80
C GLY A 291 -1.30 39.13 -10.59
N THR A 292 -2.54 38.73 -10.31
CA THR A 292 -3.66 39.42 -9.68
C THR A 292 -4.62 38.42 -9.01
N ARG A 293 -5.00 38.69 -7.75
CA ARG A 293 -6.33 38.34 -7.26
C ARG A 293 -7.38 39.02 -8.16
N LYS A 294 -8.31 38.25 -8.74
CA LYS A 294 -9.57 38.59 -9.48
C LYS A 294 -9.61 37.78 -10.79
N ASN A 295 -10.66 37.05 -11.17
CA ASN A 295 -12.10 37.20 -10.94
C ASN A 295 -12.82 35.85 -11.01
N LYS A 296 -13.84 35.68 -10.14
CA LYS A 296 -15.05 34.91 -10.44
C LYS A 296 -15.77 35.57 -11.63
N GLN A 297 -16.02 34.84 -12.70
CA GLN A 297 -17.14 35.03 -13.64
C GLN A 297 -17.57 33.59 -14.01
N VAL A 298 -18.72 33.09 -13.53
CA VAL A 298 -20.05 33.27 -14.14
C VAL A 298 -19.96 33.12 -15.67
N ILE A 299 -20.15 31.90 -16.17
CA ILE A 299 -21.37 31.38 -16.83
C ILE A 299 -21.32 29.85 -16.72
#